data_AF-A0A1Y5JXU1-F1
#
_entry.id   AF-A0A1Y5JXU1-F1
#
_cell.length_a   1.000
_cell.length_b   1.000
_cell.length_c   1.000
_cell.angle_alpha   90.00
_cell.angle_beta   90.00
_cell.angle_gamma   90.00
#
_symmetry.space_group_name_H-M   'P 1'
#
loop_
_entity.id
_entity.type
_entity.pdbx_description
1 polymer ?
#
loop_
_entity_poly.entity_id
_entity_poly.type
_entity_poly.pdbx_seq_one_letter_code
_entity_poly.pdbx_strand_id
1 'polypeptide(L)'
;MTVKQALVFESLINDITLDEGKEIIEKIFKANSQQINAFFEKLPVFRASYQRAKDYQHILRQKGIITTLTTPNTSPNSVTIEQLYKIMLELKKGQEIIESKLEEQNKTINSMKIRSFPETSKSLGQALDSIKIPSSESITGKMMENLSPAKLKVKPFKLSYPKKSIEFNWWALLFGASYVCGYGKLKKGICLAAISGVLPLFAVIVALYCGFTANRTLPVKQAPFNWRHVALSVTTSLITALFSYGLIKQLSS
;
A
#
# COMPACT_ATOMS: atom_id res chain seq x y z
N MET A 1 -11.99 -9.96 0.82
CA MET A 1 -11.76 -9.74 -0.62
C MET A 1 -12.99 -9.11 -1.22
N THR A 2 -12.88 -7.97 -1.90
CA THR A 2 -14.03 -7.38 -2.61
C THR A 2 -14.20 -8.11 -3.93
N VAL A 3 -15.34 -8.79 -4.11
CA VAL A 3 -15.69 -9.44 -5.38
C VAL A 3 -15.75 -8.35 -6.46
N LYS A 4 -14.94 -8.48 -7.49
CA LYS A 4 -14.96 -7.57 -8.64
C LYS A 4 -16.10 -7.98 -9.56
N GLN A 5 -16.89 -7.01 -10.03
CA GLN A 5 -17.89 -7.23 -11.07
C GLN A 5 -17.31 -6.88 -12.43
N ALA A 6 -17.77 -7.59 -13.46
CA ALA A 6 -17.41 -7.35 -14.84
C ALA A 6 -18.59 -6.77 -15.62
N LEU A 7 -18.30 -5.84 -16.53
CA LEU A 7 -19.24 -5.36 -17.53
C LEU A 7 -19.21 -6.30 -18.74
N VAL A 8 -20.38 -6.75 -19.16
CA VAL A 8 -20.57 -7.57 -20.37
C VAL A 8 -21.44 -6.80 -21.34
N PHE A 9 -21.02 -6.72 -22.59
CA PHE A 9 -21.80 -6.10 -23.66
C PHE A 9 -23.08 -6.90 -23.94
N GLU A 10 -24.20 -6.19 -24.08
CA GLU A 10 -25.51 -6.78 -24.37
C GLU A 10 -25.98 -6.36 -25.76
N SER A 11 -26.14 -5.05 -25.98
CA SER A 11 -26.61 -4.49 -27.24
C SER A 11 -26.27 -3.00 -27.38
N LEU A 12 -26.41 -2.47 -28.59
CA LEU A 12 -26.38 -1.04 -28.89
C LEU A 12 -27.82 -0.52 -29.02
N ILE A 13 -28.04 0.75 -28.68
CA ILE A 13 -29.28 1.46 -29.01
C ILE A 13 -29.25 1.80 -30.50
N ASN A 14 -30.42 1.77 -31.16
CA ASN A 14 -30.62 1.82 -32.62
C ASN A 14 -29.90 2.96 -33.38
N ASP A 15 -29.40 3.98 -32.69
CA ASP A 15 -28.74 5.15 -33.30
C ASP A 15 -27.21 5.09 -33.26
N ILE A 16 -26.61 4.03 -32.70
CA ILE A 16 -25.15 3.91 -32.52
C ILE A 16 -24.58 2.78 -33.34
N THR A 17 -23.58 3.11 -34.15
CA THR A 17 -22.81 2.13 -34.93
C THR A 17 -21.78 1.40 -34.08
N LEU A 18 -21.34 0.22 -34.54
CA LEU A 18 -20.32 -0.57 -33.85
C LEU A 18 -19.01 0.23 -33.68
N ASP A 19 -18.62 1.02 -34.67
CA ASP A 19 -17.37 1.78 -34.65
C ASP A 19 -17.43 2.97 -33.68
N GLU A 20 -18.56 3.67 -33.59
CA GLU A 20 -18.81 4.67 -32.55
C GLU A 20 -18.78 4.04 -31.15
N GLY A 21 -19.36 2.84 -31.01
CA GLY A 21 -19.30 2.06 -29.78
C GLY A 21 -17.86 1.76 -29.35
N LYS A 22 -16.99 1.37 -30.29
CA LYS A 22 -15.56 1.11 -30.02
C LYS A 22 -14.84 2.36 -29.55
N GLU A 23 -15.07 3.50 -30.20
CA GLU A 23 -14.45 4.78 -29.82
C GLU A 23 -14.89 5.23 -28.41
N ILE A 24 -16.16 5.02 -28.06
CA ILE A 24 -16.69 5.31 -26.71
C ILE A 24 -15.96 4.47 -25.66
N ILE A 25 -15.80 3.16 -25.89
CA ILE A 25 -15.10 2.26 -24.96
C ILE A 25 -13.63 2.63 -24.84
N GLU A 26 -12.95 2.94 -25.95
CA GLU A 26 -11.57 3.40 -25.95
C GLU A 26 -11.40 4.67 -25.10
N LYS A 27 -12.27 5.67 -25.27
CA LYS A 27 -12.21 6.92 -24.51
C LYS A 27 -12.48 6.73 -23.02
N ILE A 28 -13.48 5.92 -22.66
CA ILE A 28 -13.88 5.74 -21.25
C ILE A 28 -12.84 4.90 -20.48
N PHE A 29 -12.36 3.82 -21.08
CA PHE A 29 -11.52 2.84 -20.39
C PHE A 29 -10.03 2.95 -20.73
N LYS A 30 -9.65 3.75 -21.73
CA LYS A 30 -8.28 3.78 -22.30
C LYS A 30 -7.83 2.38 -22.69
N ALA A 31 -8.76 1.61 -23.25
CA ALA A 31 -8.60 0.19 -23.56
C ALA A 31 -7.85 0.01 -24.88
N ASN A 32 -7.08 -1.07 -25.01
CA ASN A 32 -6.46 -1.43 -26.28
C ASN A 32 -7.47 -2.11 -27.23
N SER A 33 -7.14 -2.21 -28.51
CA SER A 33 -8.05 -2.79 -29.53
C SER A 33 -8.46 -4.23 -29.20
N GLN A 34 -7.58 -5.02 -28.58
CA GLN A 34 -7.88 -6.40 -28.16
C GLN A 34 -8.97 -6.44 -27.08
N GLN A 35 -8.89 -5.57 -26.07
CA GLN A 35 -9.87 -5.46 -24.99
C GLN A 35 -11.22 -4.96 -25.49
N ILE A 36 -11.21 -4.03 -26.45
CA ILE A 36 -12.42 -3.50 -27.07
C ILE A 36 -13.14 -4.62 -27.83
N ASN A 37 -12.43 -5.34 -28.70
CA ASN A 37 -13.01 -6.45 -29.46
C ASN A 37 -13.56 -7.54 -28.52
N ALA A 38 -12.78 -7.93 -27.52
CA ALA A 38 -13.20 -8.91 -26.52
C ALA A 38 -14.47 -8.46 -25.76
N PHE A 39 -14.61 -7.17 -25.46
CA PHE A 39 -15.83 -6.64 -24.84
C PHE A 39 -17.06 -6.79 -25.73
N PHE A 40 -16.96 -6.46 -27.02
CA PHE A 40 -18.06 -6.64 -27.99
C PHE A 40 -18.36 -8.11 -28.30
N GLU A 41 -17.39 -9.01 -28.11
CA GLU A 41 -17.57 -10.48 -28.10
C GLU A 41 -18.24 -11.00 -26.81
N LYS A 42 -18.78 -10.12 -25.97
CA LYS A 42 -19.46 -10.44 -24.71
C LYS A 42 -18.53 -11.04 -23.63
N LEU A 43 -17.22 -10.80 -23.71
CA LEU A 43 -16.27 -11.26 -22.69
C LEU A 43 -16.20 -10.29 -21.50
N PRO A 44 -16.04 -10.79 -20.25
CA PRO A 44 -15.97 -9.98 -19.03
C PRO A 44 -14.59 -9.33 -18.83
N VAL A 45 -14.23 -8.40 -19.71
CA VAL A 45 -12.91 -7.76 -19.78
C VAL A 45 -12.77 -6.64 -18.73
N PHE A 46 -13.77 -5.78 -18.58
CA PHE A 46 -13.71 -4.62 -17.70
C PHE A 46 -14.21 -4.94 -16.29
N ARG A 47 -13.28 -5.15 -15.35
CA ARG A 47 -13.56 -5.55 -13.96
C ARG A 47 -13.34 -4.41 -12.98
N ALA A 48 -14.34 -4.08 -12.17
CA ALA A 48 -14.27 -3.03 -11.16
C ALA A 48 -14.98 -3.42 -9.85
N SER A 49 -14.88 -2.58 -8.82
CA SER A 49 -15.74 -2.71 -7.64
C SER A 49 -17.21 -2.49 -8.03
N TYR A 50 -18.14 -3.07 -7.29
CA TYR A 50 -19.59 -2.97 -7.57
C TYR A 50 -20.04 -1.54 -7.90
N GLN A 51 -19.72 -0.57 -7.02
CA GLN A 51 -20.11 0.82 -7.20
C GLN A 51 -19.58 1.41 -8.50
N ARG A 52 -18.30 1.18 -8.79
CA ARG A 52 -17.63 1.73 -9.96
C ARG A 52 -18.12 1.06 -11.25
N ALA A 53 -18.44 -0.24 -11.20
CA ALA A 53 -19.04 -0.96 -12.32
C ALA A 53 -20.44 -0.42 -12.64
N LYS A 54 -21.23 -0.08 -11.61
CA LYS A 54 -22.53 0.58 -11.76
C LYS A 54 -22.41 1.99 -12.35
N ASP A 55 -21.42 2.76 -11.92
CA ASP A 55 -21.15 4.09 -12.48
C ASP A 55 -20.79 3.97 -13.98
N TYR A 56 -19.95 3.00 -14.35
CA TYR A 56 -19.62 2.73 -15.74
C TYR A 56 -20.81 2.26 -16.57
N GLN A 57 -21.64 1.38 -16.02
CA GLN A 57 -22.87 0.94 -16.68
C GLN A 57 -23.79 2.14 -16.99
N HIS A 58 -23.92 3.08 -16.05
CA HIS A 58 -24.71 4.28 -16.25
C HIS A 58 -24.14 5.17 -17.36
N ILE A 59 -22.82 5.41 -17.35
CA ILE A 59 -22.15 6.20 -18.40
C ILE A 59 -22.31 5.55 -19.77
N LEU A 60 -22.10 4.23 -19.87
CA LEU A 60 -22.26 3.49 -21.13
C LEU A 60 -23.69 3.54 -21.63
N ARG A 61 -24.68 3.42 -20.75
CA ARG A 61 -26.09 3.53 -21.11
C ARG A 61 -26.46 4.93 -21.62
N GLN A 62 -25.93 5.98 -21.02
CA GLN A 62 -26.09 7.36 -21.53
C GLN A 62 -25.45 7.55 -22.90
N LYS A 63 -24.42 6.76 -23.21
CA LYS A 63 -23.75 6.69 -24.51
C LYS A 63 -24.32 5.58 -25.40
N GLY A 64 -25.52 5.09 -25.11
CA GLY A 64 -26.28 4.10 -25.89
C GLY A 64 -25.66 2.70 -26.02
N ILE A 65 -24.77 2.33 -25.10
CA ILE A 65 -24.24 0.97 -24.97
C ILE A 65 -24.92 0.28 -23.78
N ILE A 66 -25.68 -0.77 -24.05
CA ILE A 66 -26.35 -1.57 -23.01
C ILE A 66 -25.37 -2.64 -22.52
N THR A 67 -25.19 -2.71 -21.20
CA THR A 67 -24.30 -3.66 -20.55
C THR A 67 -24.97 -4.34 -19.37
N THR A 68 -24.65 -5.61 -19.18
CA THR A 68 -25.07 -6.39 -18.02
C THR A 68 -23.91 -6.50 -17.03
N LEU A 69 -24.21 -6.35 -15.74
CA LEU A 69 -23.25 -6.61 -14.67
C LEU A 69 -23.23 -8.10 -14.35
N THR A 70 -22.07 -8.73 -14.52
CA THR A 70 -21.87 -10.12 -14.12
C THR A 70 -20.80 -10.19 -13.05
N THR A 71 -21.01 -11.05 -12.06
CA THR A 71 -19.91 -11.51 -11.21
C THR A 71 -19.26 -12.68 -11.94
N PRO A 72 -18.08 -12.50 -12.56
CA PRO A 72 -17.39 -13.62 -13.16
C PRO A 72 -17.20 -14.67 -12.07
N ASN A 73 -17.65 -15.90 -12.36
CA ASN A 73 -17.62 -17.02 -11.43
C ASN A 73 -16.15 -17.40 -11.19
N THR A 74 -15.49 -16.63 -10.34
CA THR A 74 -14.26 -17.00 -9.67
C THR A 74 -14.69 -17.65 -8.38
N SER A 75 -15.38 -18.78 -8.52
CA SER A 75 -15.51 -19.71 -7.41
C SER A 75 -14.09 -19.98 -6.92
N PRO A 76 -13.77 -19.71 -5.64
CA PRO A 76 -12.49 -20.10 -5.07
C PRO A 76 -12.26 -21.62 -5.15
N ASN A 77 -13.29 -22.40 -5.48
CA ASN A 77 -13.26 -23.86 -5.59
C ASN A 77 -13.09 -24.39 -7.02
N SER A 78 -12.89 -23.53 -8.03
CA SER A 78 -12.71 -24.00 -9.42
C SER A 78 -11.49 -23.43 -10.13
N VAL A 79 -10.43 -23.06 -9.40
CA VAL A 79 -9.10 -23.06 -10.01
C VAL A 79 -8.78 -24.53 -10.26
N THR A 80 -9.08 -25.01 -11.47
CA THR A 80 -8.72 -26.36 -11.89
C THR A 80 -7.22 -26.53 -11.66
N ILE A 81 -6.76 -27.68 -11.19
CA ILE A 81 -5.34 -27.96 -10.92
C ILE A 81 -4.45 -27.53 -12.11
N GLU A 82 -4.96 -27.65 -13.34
CA GLU A 82 -4.33 -27.15 -14.57
C GLU A 82 -4.08 -25.63 -14.60
N GLN A 83 -5.01 -24.81 -14.13
CA GLN A 83 -4.82 -23.35 -14.06
C GLN A 83 -3.79 -22.99 -13.01
N LEU A 84 -3.79 -23.69 -11.88
CA LEU A 84 -2.81 -23.54 -10.81
C LEU A 84 -1.41 -23.95 -11.30
N TYR A 85 -1.35 -25.05 -12.06
CA TYR A 85 -0.12 -25.52 -12.71
C TYR A 85 0.38 -24.54 -13.76
N LYS A 86 -0.49 -23.98 -14.62
CA LYS A 86 -0.11 -22.93 -15.59
C LYS A 86 0.47 -21.70 -14.90
N ILE A 87 -0.17 -21.22 -13.83
CA ILE A 87 0.33 -20.08 -13.05
C ILE A 87 1.69 -20.40 -12.42
N MET A 88 1.87 -21.61 -11.86
CA MET A 88 3.18 -22.04 -11.33
C MET A 88 4.25 -22.10 -12.42
N LEU A 89 3.89 -22.54 -13.62
CA LEU A 89 4.81 -22.66 -14.75
C LEU A 89 5.22 -21.29 -15.30
N GLU A 90 4.29 -20.34 -15.35
CA GLU A 90 4.58 -18.93 -15.69
C GLU A 90 5.46 -18.25 -14.62
N LEU A 91 5.18 -18.50 -13.34
CA LEU A 91 6.02 -18.00 -12.24
C LEU A 91 7.44 -18.56 -12.30
N LYS A 92 7.58 -19.86 -12.59
CA LYS A 92 8.89 -20.51 -12.74
C LYS A 92 9.67 -19.93 -13.92
N LYS A 93 9.02 -19.74 -15.08
CA LYS A 93 9.63 -19.06 -16.24
C LYS A 93 10.03 -17.62 -15.91
N GLY A 94 9.18 -16.89 -15.16
CA GLY A 94 9.49 -15.54 -14.71
C GLY A 94 10.73 -15.52 -13.80
N GLN A 95 10.87 -16.50 -12.91
CA GLN A 95 12.03 -16.65 -12.04
C GLN A 95 13.31 -16.94 -12.83
N GLU A 96 13.26 -17.86 -13.81
CA GLU A 96 14.40 -18.17 -14.69
C GLU A 96 14.86 -16.92 -15.48
N ILE A 97 13.93 -16.09 -15.94
CA ILE A 97 14.25 -14.81 -16.62
C ILE A 97 14.90 -13.81 -15.66
N ILE A 98 14.46 -13.76 -14.40
CA ILE A 98 15.06 -12.87 -13.39
C ILE A 98 16.48 -13.37 -13.05
N GLU A 99 16.67 -14.67 -12.88
CA GLU A 99 17.98 -15.27 -12.60
C GLU A 99 18.94 -15.06 -13.77
N SER A 100 18.51 -15.24 -15.02
CA SER A 100 19.36 -14.99 -16.19
C SER A 100 19.76 -13.52 -16.32
N LYS A 101 18.83 -12.58 -16.05
CA LYS A 101 19.15 -11.15 -16.00
C LYS A 101 20.10 -10.79 -14.87
N LEU A 102 19.95 -11.42 -13.71
CA LEU A 102 20.84 -11.21 -12.57
C LEU A 102 22.26 -11.72 -12.90
N GLU A 103 22.36 -12.87 -13.57
CA GLU A 103 23.64 -13.43 -14.00
C GLU A 103 24.32 -12.57 -15.08
N GLU A 104 23.55 -12.03 -16.03
CA GLU A 104 24.04 -11.09 -17.04
C GLU A 104 24.53 -9.77 -16.42
N GLN A 105 23.81 -9.23 -15.43
CA GLN A 105 24.24 -8.06 -14.67
C GLN A 105 25.52 -8.35 -13.88
N ASN A 106 25.62 -9.52 -13.23
CA ASN A 106 26.83 -9.90 -12.50
C ASN A 106 28.04 -10.09 -13.42
N LYS A 107 27.86 -10.64 -14.63
CA LYS A 107 28.94 -10.71 -15.65
C LYS A 107 29.38 -9.31 -16.09
N THR A 108 28.44 -8.38 -16.21
CA THR A 108 28.71 -6.97 -16.54
C THR A 108 29.45 -6.24 -15.42
N ILE A 109 29.07 -6.48 -14.15
CA ILE A 109 29.76 -5.91 -12.99
C ILE A 109 31.18 -6.48 -12.86
N ASN A 110 31.36 -7.79 -13.07
CA ASN A 110 32.67 -8.42 -13.01
C ASN A 110 33.58 -7.97 -14.17
N SER A 111 33.04 -7.72 -15.37
CA SER A 111 33.82 -7.15 -16.48
C SER A 111 34.18 -5.68 -16.25
N MET A 112 33.38 -4.91 -15.51
CA MET A 112 33.74 -3.57 -15.05
C MET A 112 34.83 -3.59 -13.96
N LYS A 113 34.84 -4.60 -13.07
CA LYS A 113 35.81 -4.71 -11.98
C LYS A 113 37.24 -5.06 -12.44
N ILE A 114 37.38 -5.63 -13.64
CA ILE A 114 38.69 -5.97 -14.26
C ILE A 114 39.39 -4.74 -14.86
N ARG A 115 38.71 -3.59 -15.03
CA ARG A 115 39.39 -2.30 -15.25
C ARG A 115 39.84 -1.72 -13.90
N SER A 116 40.75 -2.42 -13.25
CA SER A 116 41.44 -1.93 -12.05
C SER A 116 42.26 -0.69 -12.39
N PHE A 117 41.93 0.41 -11.71
CA PHE A 117 42.79 1.56 -11.47
C PHE A 117 44.18 1.11 -10.99
N PRO A 118 45.27 1.73 -11.46
CA PRO A 118 46.61 1.39 -11.00
C PRO A 118 46.82 1.80 -9.52
N GLU A 119 47.54 0.95 -8.80
CA GLU A 119 47.90 1.07 -7.39
C GLU A 119 48.64 2.38 -7.07
N THR A 120 47.98 3.33 -6.41
CA THR A 120 48.62 4.47 -5.73
C THR A 120 48.13 4.57 -4.28
N SER A 121 48.38 3.52 -3.48
CA SER A 121 48.09 3.52 -2.04
C SER A 121 49.30 3.83 -1.15
N LYS A 122 50.48 4.15 -1.71
CA LYS A 122 51.70 4.42 -0.93
C LYS A 122 51.97 5.90 -0.61
N SER A 123 51.26 6.88 -1.18
CA SER A 123 51.53 8.31 -0.93
C SER A 123 50.55 9.01 0.03
N LEU A 124 49.44 8.37 0.43
CA LEU A 124 48.41 9.01 1.27
C LEU A 124 48.69 8.92 2.77
N GLY A 125 49.57 8.02 3.21
CA GLY A 125 49.94 7.90 4.63
C GLY A 125 50.78 9.06 5.14
N GLN A 126 51.64 9.65 4.29
CA GLN A 126 52.54 10.74 4.69
C GLN A 126 51.88 12.13 4.69
N ALA A 127 50.71 12.29 4.07
CA ALA A 127 50.00 13.58 4.00
C ALA A 127 49.02 13.80 5.16
N LEU A 128 48.69 12.76 5.92
CA LEU A 128 47.73 12.82 7.03
C LEU A 128 48.36 13.21 8.38
N ASP A 129 49.67 13.01 8.55
CA ASP A 129 50.38 13.36 9.79
C ASP A 129 50.73 14.86 9.91
N SER A 130 50.59 15.63 8.83
CA SER A 130 50.88 17.08 8.82
C SER A 130 49.66 17.99 9.02
N ILE A 131 48.45 17.45 9.17
CA ILE A 131 47.24 18.27 9.34
C ILE A 131 46.93 18.45 10.82
N LYS A 132 47.39 19.56 11.38
CA LYS A 132 47.04 20.03 12.73
C LYS A 132 45.55 20.40 12.76
N ILE A 133 44.75 19.62 13.48
CA ILE A 133 43.29 19.78 13.60
C ILE A 133 42.98 21.10 14.36
N PRO A 134 42.28 22.08 13.77
CA PRO A 134 41.72 23.20 14.52
C PRO A 134 40.40 22.78 15.20
N SER A 135 40.19 23.29 16.41
CA SER A 135 39.03 22.99 17.26
C SER A 135 37.69 23.35 16.58
N SER A 136 36.68 22.54 16.89
CA SER A 136 35.35 22.45 16.27
C SER A 136 34.42 23.66 16.44
N GLU A 137 34.91 24.80 16.90
CA GLU A 137 34.08 25.99 17.18
C GLU A 137 34.06 27.05 16.06
N SER A 138 34.86 26.88 14.99
CA SER A 138 34.92 27.87 13.89
C SER A 138 34.20 27.45 12.59
N ILE A 139 33.74 26.19 12.48
CA ILE A 139 33.13 25.67 11.24
C ILE A 139 31.62 25.94 11.17
N THR A 140 30.95 26.06 12.31
CA THR A 140 29.50 26.34 12.38
C THR A 140 29.13 27.77 11.96
N GLY A 141 30.05 28.73 12.04
CA GLY A 141 29.78 30.13 11.66
C GLY A 141 29.78 30.40 10.15
N LYS A 142 30.62 29.72 9.37
CA LYS A 142 30.80 30.03 7.93
C LYS A 142 29.90 29.26 6.96
N MET A 143 29.23 28.20 7.41
CA MET A 143 28.29 27.44 6.56
C MET A 143 26.87 28.02 6.52
N MET A 144 26.50 28.93 7.43
CA MET A 144 25.17 29.55 7.43
C MET A 144 25.04 30.78 6.52
N GLU A 145 26.13 31.34 5.99
CA GLU A 145 26.10 32.61 5.26
C GLU A 145 25.88 32.44 3.73
N ASN A 146 26.01 31.24 3.17
CA ASN A 146 25.93 31.01 1.71
C ASN A 146 24.66 30.30 1.20
N LEU A 147 23.62 30.20 2.02
CA LEU A 147 22.32 29.64 1.58
C LEU A 147 21.24 30.72 1.62
N SER A 148 21.46 31.80 0.87
CA SER A 148 20.40 32.74 0.49
C SER A 148 19.45 32.10 -0.53
N PRO A 149 18.12 32.14 -0.32
CA PRO A 149 17.16 31.37 -1.11
C PRO A 149 16.76 32.14 -2.38
N ALA A 150 17.56 32.02 -3.43
CA ALA A 150 17.20 32.56 -4.74
C ALA A 150 17.01 31.44 -5.79
N LYS A 151 15.74 31.28 -6.17
CA LYS A 151 15.28 30.69 -7.46
C LYS A 151 15.40 29.18 -7.66
N LEU A 152 14.74 28.41 -6.80
CA LEU A 152 14.09 27.16 -7.25
C LEU A 152 12.61 27.24 -6.88
N LYS A 153 11.80 27.73 -7.83
CA LYS A 153 10.33 27.62 -7.79
C LYS A 153 9.94 26.15 -8.04
N VAL A 154 10.30 25.26 -7.12
CA VAL A 154 9.62 23.98 -7.02
C VAL A 154 8.29 24.30 -6.33
N LYS A 155 7.20 24.31 -7.09
CA LYS A 155 5.86 24.34 -6.48
C LYS A 155 5.83 23.18 -5.49
N PRO A 156 5.61 23.41 -4.18
CA PRO A 156 5.49 22.32 -3.24
C PRO A 156 4.37 21.44 -3.75
N PHE A 157 4.67 20.17 -4.01
CA PHE A 157 3.66 19.15 -4.29
C PHE A 157 2.78 19.09 -3.05
N LYS A 158 1.69 19.87 -3.06
CA LYS A 158 0.65 19.81 -2.05
C LYS A 158 0.00 18.45 -2.22
N LEU A 159 0.48 17.47 -1.47
CA LEU A 159 -0.28 16.28 -1.15
C LEU A 159 -1.64 16.76 -0.63
N SER A 160 -2.65 16.67 -1.48
CA SER A 160 -4.03 16.90 -1.10
C SER A 160 -4.41 15.77 -0.17
N TYR A 161 -4.21 15.99 1.14
CA TYR A 161 -4.64 15.04 2.15
C TYR A 161 -6.17 14.98 2.07
N PRO A 162 -6.77 13.80 1.83
CA PRO A 162 -8.21 13.69 1.82
C PRO A 162 -8.74 14.20 3.17
N LYS A 163 -9.77 15.03 3.10
CA LYS A 163 -10.46 15.66 4.22
C LYS A 163 -10.69 14.60 5.32
N LYS A 164 -10.19 14.84 6.53
CA LYS A 164 -10.43 13.96 7.69
C LYS A 164 -11.93 13.74 7.87
N SER A 165 -12.41 12.53 7.59
CA SER A 165 -13.81 12.19 7.79
C SER A 165 -14.08 11.91 9.27
N ILE A 166 -15.27 12.31 9.74
CA ILE A 166 -15.76 12.05 11.11
C ILE A 166 -16.45 10.68 11.17
N GLU A 167 -16.28 9.86 10.12
CA GLU A 167 -16.93 8.56 10.02
C GLU A 167 -16.38 7.59 11.06
N PHE A 168 -17.28 6.76 11.57
CA PHE A 168 -16.95 5.67 12.47
C PHE A 168 -16.11 4.61 11.77
N ASN A 169 -15.09 4.09 12.44
CA ASN A 169 -14.21 3.06 11.89
C ASN A 169 -14.42 1.72 12.60
N TRP A 170 -15.10 0.80 11.90
CA TRP A 170 -15.35 -0.57 12.37
C TRP A 170 -14.08 -1.37 12.67
N TRP A 171 -13.02 -1.17 11.89
CA TRP A 171 -11.74 -1.84 12.15
C TRP A 171 -11.07 -1.31 13.41
N ALA A 172 -11.18 -0.01 13.67
CA ALA A 172 -10.68 0.56 14.91
C ALA A 172 -11.51 0.16 16.14
N LEU A 173 -12.80 -0.12 15.96
CA LEU A 173 -13.64 -0.70 17.02
C LEU A 173 -13.16 -2.12 17.36
N LEU A 174 -13.03 -2.99 16.36
CA LEU A 174 -12.69 -4.41 16.59
C LEU A 174 -11.27 -4.60 17.12
N PHE A 175 -10.31 -3.78 16.65
CA PHE A 175 -8.89 -3.94 16.98
C PHE A 175 -8.39 -2.92 18.02
N GLY A 176 -9.21 -1.93 18.40
CA GLY A 176 -8.96 -0.99 19.49
C GLY A 176 -7.53 -0.40 19.50
N ALA A 177 -6.84 -0.61 20.62
CA ALA A 177 -5.47 -0.16 20.83
C ALA A 177 -4.47 -0.69 19.78
N SER A 178 -4.65 -1.93 19.34
CA SER A 178 -3.81 -2.57 18.33
C SER A 178 -3.94 -1.89 16.97
N TYR A 179 -5.13 -1.39 16.64
CA TYR A 179 -5.35 -0.58 15.43
C TYR A 179 -4.55 0.73 15.46
N VAL A 180 -4.51 1.40 16.61
CA VAL A 180 -3.76 2.65 16.83
C VAL A 180 -2.24 2.42 16.66
N CYS A 181 -1.72 1.31 17.19
CA CYS A 181 -0.33 0.89 17.02
C CYS A 181 0.02 0.60 15.56
N GLY A 182 -0.85 -0.10 14.83
CA GLY A 182 -0.63 -0.47 13.44
C GLY A 182 -0.46 0.73 12.49
N TYR A 183 -1.05 1.89 12.82
CA TYR A 183 -0.88 3.14 12.06
C TYR A 183 0.26 4.04 12.57
N GLY A 184 1.20 3.50 13.36
CA GLY A 184 2.44 4.19 13.74
C GLY A 184 2.34 5.03 15.01
N LYS A 185 1.19 5.12 15.67
CA LYS A 185 1.05 5.80 16.97
C LYS A 185 1.34 4.86 18.15
N LEU A 186 2.56 4.33 18.19
CA LEU A 186 3.01 3.34 19.18
C LEU A 186 2.77 3.75 20.63
N LYS A 187 3.26 4.92 21.08
CA LYS A 187 3.13 5.37 22.48
C LYS A 187 1.66 5.40 22.94
N LYS A 188 0.77 5.96 22.09
CA LYS A 188 -0.66 6.05 22.39
C LYS A 188 -1.32 4.67 22.38
N GLY A 189 -0.99 3.83 21.40
CA GLY A 189 -1.56 2.49 21.30
C GLY A 189 -1.11 1.57 22.45
N ILE A 190 0.15 1.63 22.89
CA ILE A 190 0.65 0.87 24.05
C ILE A 190 -0.07 1.29 25.33
N CYS A 191 -0.24 2.61 25.56
CA CYS A 191 -0.98 3.09 26.72
C CYS A 191 -2.44 2.60 26.71
N LEU A 192 -3.11 2.67 25.57
CA LEU A 192 -4.46 2.15 25.41
C LEU A 192 -4.54 0.62 25.57
N ALA A 193 -3.51 -0.11 25.16
CA ALA A 193 -3.42 -1.57 25.28
C ALA A 193 -3.21 -2.02 26.73
N ALA A 194 -2.44 -1.24 27.51
CA ALA A 194 -2.30 -1.45 28.95
C ALA A 194 -3.65 -1.21 29.64
N ILE A 195 -4.32 -0.10 29.35
CA ILE A 195 -5.66 0.20 29.92
C ILE A 195 -6.68 -0.90 29.55
N SER A 196 -6.68 -1.37 28.30
CA SER A 196 -7.60 -2.44 27.88
C SER A 196 -7.29 -3.79 28.54
N GLY A 197 -6.05 -4.02 28.95
CA GLY A 197 -5.63 -5.25 29.62
C GLY A 197 -6.09 -5.35 31.08
N VAL A 198 -6.39 -4.23 31.75
CA VAL A 198 -6.72 -4.25 33.19
C VAL A 198 -8.05 -4.93 33.48
N LEU A 199 -9.11 -4.59 32.73
CA LEU A 199 -10.42 -5.20 32.85
C LEU A 199 -11.08 -5.30 31.46
N PRO A 200 -11.90 -6.34 31.21
CA PRO A 200 -12.65 -6.48 29.96
C PRO A 200 -13.51 -5.25 29.62
N LEU A 201 -14.06 -4.58 30.64
CA LEU A 201 -14.88 -3.37 30.45
C LEU A 201 -14.07 -2.21 29.86
N PHE A 202 -12.81 -2.04 30.29
CA PHE A 202 -11.93 -1.00 29.73
C PHE A 202 -11.56 -1.29 28.27
N ALA A 203 -11.46 -2.56 27.88
CA ALA A 203 -11.25 -2.93 26.48
C ALA A 203 -12.40 -2.46 25.59
N VAL A 204 -13.66 -2.58 26.04
CA VAL A 204 -14.84 -2.09 25.29
C VAL A 204 -14.83 -0.57 25.18
N ILE A 205 -14.52 0.15 26.26
CA ILE A 205 -14.43 1.62 26.25
C ILE A 205 -13.34 2.09 25.29
N VAL A 206 -12.16 1.47 25.35
CA VAL A 206 -11.03 1.77 24.47
C VAL A 206 -11.37 1.47 23.01
N ALA A 207 -12.04 0.35 22.74
CA ALA A 207 -12.53 -0.01 21.41
C ALA A 207 -13.49 1.05 20.84
N LEU A 208 -14.50 1.46 21.62
CA LEU A 208 -15.45 2.51 21.21
C LEU A 208 -14.73 3.84 20.93
N TYR A 209 -13.85 4.27 21.86
CA TYR A 209 -13.03 5.46 21.70
C TYR A 209 -12.20 5.41 20.41
N CYS A 210 -11.56 4.27 20.11
CA CYS A 210 -10.79 4.09 18.89
C CYS A 210 -11.69 4.14 17.64
N GLY A 211 -12.87 3.52 17.68
CA GLY A 211 -13.87 3.54 16.61
C GLY A 211 -14.25 4.96 16.17
N PHE A 212 -14.51 5.86 17.12
CA PHE A 212 -14.87 7.26 16.83
C PHE A 212 -13.68 8.15 16.46
N THR A 213 -12.48 7.86 16.97
CA THR A 213 -11.33 8.79 16.85
C THR A 213 -10.29 8.37 15.81
N ALA A 214 -10.33 7.13 15.30
CA ALA A 214 -9.31 6.60 14.38
C ALA A 214 -9.19 7.40 13.09
N ASN A 215 -10.29 7.65 12.37
CA ASN A 215 -10.25 8.37 11.09
C ASN A 215 -9.82 9.86 11.23
N ARG A 216 -9.98 10.44 12.44
CA ARG A 216 -9.58 11.83 12.73
C ARG A 216 -8.12 11.94 13.14
N THR A 217 -7.57 10.90 13.75
CA THR A 217 -6.26 10.96 14.42
C THR A 217 -5.20 10.08 13.78
N LEU A 218 -5.57 9.08 12.98
CA LEU A 218 -4.65 8.14 12.34
C LEU A 218 -4.63 8.35 10.82
N PRO A 219 -3.49 8.11 10.16
CA PRO A 219 -3.35 8.14 8.69
C PRO A 219 -4.00 6.90 8.03
N VAL A 220 -5.30 6.68 8.30
CA VAL A 220 -6.07 5.53 7.80
C VAL A 220 -6.11 5.56 6.27
N LYS A 221 -5.72 4.45 5.63
CA LYS A 221 -5.56 4.33 4.16
C LYS A 221 -4.51 5.25 3.52
N GLN A 222 -3.74 6.01 4.31
CA GLN A 222 -2.68 6.92 3.83
C GLN A 222 -1.28 6.36 4.11
N ALA A 223 -1.10 5.65 5.23
CA ALA A 223 0.14 5.00 5.59
C ALA A 223 0.00 3.47 5.53
N PRO A 224 1.09 2.74 5.19
CA PRO A 224 1.10 1.28 5.27
C PRO A 224 0.90 0.84 6.73
N PHE A 225 0.06 -0.18 6.91
CA PHE A 225 -0.24 -0.74 8.21
C PHE A 225 0.90 -1.65 8.69
N ASN A 226 1.47 -1.36 9.86
CA ASN A 226 2.61 -2.10 10.40
C ASN A 226 2.17 -3.19 11.38
N TRP A 227 2.16 -4.44 10.92
CA TRP A 227 1.78 -5.61 11.71
C TRP A 227 2.73 -5.91 12.89
N ARG A 228 4.01 -5.48 12.83
CA ARG A 228 4.95 -5.68 13.95
C ARG A 228 4.53 -4.85 15.17
N HIS A 229 4.01 -3.64 14.94
CA HIS A 229 3.49 -2.80 16.02
C HIS A 229 2.19 -3.34 16.62
N VAL A 230 1.37 -4.01 15.81
CA VAL A 230 0.17 -4.71 16.27
C VAL A 230 0.54 -5.84 17.21
N ALA A 231 1.51 -6.67 16.84
CA ALA A 231 1.98 -7.76 17.69
C ALA A 231 2.44 -7.24 19.05
N LEU A 232 3.22 -6.15 19.08
CA LEU A 232 3.66 -5.52 20.33
C LEU A 232 2.49 -5.05 21.22
N SER A 233 1.46 -4.47 20.61
CA SER A 233 0.23 -4.05 21.32
C SER A 233 -0.50 -5.24 21.94
N VAL A 234 -0.63 -6.34 21.19
CA VAL A 234 -1.29 -7.57 21.65
C VAL A 234 -0.53 -8.20 22.81
N THR A 235 0.80 -8.33 22.68
CA THR A 235 1.65 -8.86 23.75
C THR A 235 1.56 -8.00 25.00
N THR A 236 1.54 -6.67 24.86
CA THR A 236 1.37 -5.76 26.00
C THR A 236 0.04 -6.00 26.71
N SER A 237 -1.07 -6.05 25.96
CA SER A 237 -2.39 -6.25 26.55
C SER A 237 -2.52 -7.60 27.24
N LEU A 238 -1.92 -8.66 26.67
CA LEU A 238 -1.89 -10.00 27.26
C LEU A 238 -1.11 -10.00 28.59
N ILE A 239 0.08 -9.39 28.63
CA ILE A 239 0.87 -9.29 29.86
C ILE A 239 0.11 -8.53 30.94
N THR A 240 -0.49 -7.39 30.58
CA THR A 240 -1.28 -6.62 31.54
C THR A 240 -2.50 -7.40 32.05
N ALA A 241 -3.19 -8.14 31.18
CA ALA A 241 -4.31 -8.98 31.58
C ALA A 241 -3.91 -10.11 32.53
N LEU A 242 -2.81 -10.80 32.27
CA LEU A 242 -2.29 -11.84 33.17
C LEU A 242 -1.90 -11.26 34.53
N PHE A 243 -1.25 -10.10 34.55
CA PHE A 243 -0.85 -9.41 35.77
C PHE A 243 -2.08 -8.96 36.58
N SER A 244 -3.05 -8.31 35.93
CA SER A 244 -4.29 -7.88 36.57
C SER A 244 -5.12 -9.05 37.09
N TYR A 245 -5.20 -10.15 36.35
CA TYR A 245 -5.86 -11.37 36.81
C TYR A 245 -5.18 -11.96 38.05
N GLY A 246 -3.83 -12.02 38.05
CA GLY A 246 -3.05 -12.48 39.21
C GLY A 246 -3.31 -11.63 40.46
N LEU A 247 -3.32 -10.31 40.33
CA LEU A 247 -3.62 -9.39 41.43
C LEU A 247 -5.04 -9.57 41.98
N ILE A 248 -6.04 -9.67 41.10
CA ILE A 248 -7.43 -9.88 41.52
C ILE A 248 -7.56 -11.20 42.27
N LYS A 249 -6.92 -12.27 41.77
CA LYS A 249 -6.94 -13.58 42.43
C LYS A 249 -6.30 -13.54 43.81
N GLN A 250 -5.17 -12.82 43.96
CA GLN A 250 -4.51 -12.66 45.26
C GLN A 250 -5.35 -11.87 46.26
N LEU A 251 -6.10 -10.86 45.82
CA LEU A 251 -7.02 -10.09 46.67
C LEU A 251 -8.29 -10.86 47.05
N SER A 252 -8.67 -11.87 46.26
CA SER A 252 -9.83 -12.72 46.54
C SER A 252 -9.55 -13.91 47.46
N SER A 253 -8.26 -14.17 47.75
CA SER A 253 -7.80 -15.25 48.64
C SER A 253 -7.54 -14.73 50.04
#